data_AF-A0A382QV69-F1
#
_entry.id   AF-A0A382QV69-F1
#
_cell.length_a   1.000
_cell.length_b   1.000
_cell.length_c   1.000
_cell.angle_alpha   90.00
_cell.angle_beta   90.00
_cell.angle_gamma   90.00
#
_symmetry.space_group_name_H-M   'P 1'
#
loop_
_entity.id
_entity.type
_entity.pdbx_description
1 polymer ?
#
loop_
_entity_poly.entity_id
_entity_poly.type
_entity_poly.pdbx_seq_one_letter_code
_entity_poly.pdbx_strand_id
1 'polypeptide(L)'
;MEDEIPRAISGRGDEILERIHKPLLASSDNFDRVSSYFGIGAFVKSISEIAEVWGRKGRIRLIISPADTSDIHIALKNASNDKQKASTIVEEVIEKAVRKIRGEHPERVEALKQMILHQLLEVVVVKPKIGEGIFHSKFAVYHISSDSNIGSNIGAGVSKYVAVHGSFNETSPGYGDNVEDASTHRSWESGQFDVAKAFKLRFDELWNDFSNDSVSIPITASIRKALEIVPGTSGELERSKQFTVEDFLDYTSQIPHCSGFSKSVWLMPHQAAVAFSVSKFKPV
;
A
#
# COMPACT_ATOMS: atom_id res chain seq x y z
N MET A 1 3.47 21.36 -19.57
CA MET A 1 4.56 20.59 -18.97
C MET A 1 4.35 19.16 -19.39
N GLU A 2 5.34 18.54 -20.05
CA GLU A 2 5.31 17.11 -20.38
C GLU A 2 5.04 16.30 -19.10
N ASP A 3 4.19 15.29 -19.21
CA ASP A 3 3.87 14.34 -18.14
C ASP A 3 5.18 13.67 -17.69
N GLU A 4 5.78 14.11 -16.58
CA GLU A 4 7.11 13.68 -16.10
C GLU A 4 7.21 12.18 -15.76
N ILE A 5 6.09 11.46 -15.75
CA ILE A 5 6.03 10.03 -15.42
C ILE A 5 6.48 9.19 -16.62
N PRO A 6 7.58 8.42 -16.53
CA PRO A 6 8.04 7.58 -17.64
C PRO A 6 7.00 6.54 -18.06
N ARG A 7 6.86 6.28 -19.37
CA ARG A 7 6.02 5.16 -19.87
C ARG A 7 6.63 3.80 -19.58
N ALA A 8 7.95 3.71 -19.62
CA ALA A 8 8.70 2.53 -19.24
C ALA A 8 10.04 2.97 -18.62
N ILE A 9 10.52 2.20 -17.67
CA ILE A 9 11.83 2.33 -17.08
C ILE A 9 12.36 0.94 -16.73
N SER A 10 13.64 0.74 -16.99
CA SER A 10 14.42 -0.43 -16.60
C SER A 10 15.65 0.09 -15.89
N GLY A 11 15.83 -0.24 -14.62
CA GLY A 11 16.88 0.37 -13.83
C GLY A 11 16.81 -0.01 -12.36
N ARG A 12 17.51 0.74 -11.51
CA ARG A 12 17.45 0.53 -10.07
C ARG A 12 16.05 0.84 -9.53
N GLY A 13 15.64 0.13 -8.49
CA GLY A 13 14.35 0.32 -7.84
C GLY A 13 14.17 1.71 -7.22
N ASP A 14 15.24 2.38 -6.84
CA ASP A 14 15.22 3.79 -6.39
C ASP A 14 14.79 4.76 -7.51
N GLU A 15 15.15 4.50 -8.77
CA GLU A 15 14.64 5.29 -9.90
C GLU A 15 13.14 5.10 -10.11
N ILE A 16 12.63 3.87 -9.96
CA ILE A 16 11.18 3.59 -10.00
C ILE A 16 10.48 4.31 -8.85
N LEU A 17 11.06 4.27 -7.66
CA LEU A 17 10.53 4.94 -6.49
C LEU A 17 10.34 6.44 -6.75
N GLU A 18 11.41 7.12 -7.18
CA GLU A 18 11.42 8.59 -7.32
C GLU A 18 10.67 9.08 -8.56
N ARG A 19 10.70 8.34 -9.68
CA ARG A 19 10.15 8.81 -10.96
C ARG A 19 8.73 8.31 -11.25
N ILE A 20 8.29 7.26 -10.56
CA ILE A 20 6.97 6.65 -10.77
C ILE A 20 6.19 6.58 -9.45
N HIS A 21 6.69 5.87 -8.45
CA HIS A 21 5.89 5.56 -7.26
C HIS A 21 5.52 6.81 -6.46
N LYS A 22 6.50 7.62 -6.05
CA LYS A 22 6.25 8.81 -5.24
C LYS A 22 5.39 9.86 -5.96
N PRO A 23 5.69 10.29 -7.19
CA PRO A 23 4.89 11.32 -7.86
C PRO A 23 3.43 10.91 -8.08
N LEU A 24 3.20 9.64 -8.43
CA LEU A 24 1.86 9.11 -8.60
C LEU A 24 1.13 8.97 -7.27
N LEU A 25 1.80 8.49 -6.22
CA LEU A 25 1.19 8.31 -4.90
C LEU A 25 0.82 9.65 -4.25
N ALA A 26 1.69 10.66 -4.34
CA ALA A 26 1.41 12.02 -3.87
C ALA A 26 0.16 12.60 -4.56
N SER A 27 -0.02 12.30 -5.84
CA SER A 27 -1.16 12.78 -6.64
C SER A 27 -2.43 11.95 -6.52
N SER A 28 -2.46 10.93 -5.64
CA SER A 28 -3.56 9.96 -5.59
C SER A 28 -4.54 10.23 -4.46
N ASP A 29 -5.83 10.03 -4.75
CA ASP A 29 -6.88 9.92 -3.73
C ASP A 29 -6.89 8.52 -3.11
N ASN A 30 -6.50 7.49 -3.86
CA ASN A 30 -6.43 6.11 -3.37
C ASN A 30 -5.29 5.35 -4.07
N PHE A 31 -4.77 4.32 -3.41
CA PHE A 31 -3.69 3.50 -3.93
C PHE A 31 -4.02 2.01 -3.80
N ASP A 32 -4.02 1.33 -4.94
CA ASP A 32 -4.25 -0.11 -5.03
C ASP A 32 -2.93 -0.80 -5.35
N ARG A 33 -2.54 -1.78 -4.55
CA ARG A 33 -1.27 -2.50 -4.73
C ARG A 33 -1.49 -4.00 -4.73
N VAL A 34 -0.96 -4.66 -5.74
CA VAL A 34 -0.83 -6.13 -5.80
C VAL A 34 0.66 -6.46 -5.75
N SER A 35 1.06 -7.23 -4.76
CA SER A 35 2.46 -7.65 -4.60
C SER A 35 2.58 -9.05 -4.02
N SER A 36 3.67 -9.74 -4.36
CA SER A 36 3.97 -11.04 -3.76
C SER A 36 4.57 -10.92 -2.37
N TYR A 37 5.22 -9.78 -2.09
CA TYR A 37 5.82 -9.48 -0.80
C TYR A 37 5.49 -8.06 -0.38
N PHE A 38 5.16 -7.92 0.89
CA PHE A 38 4.98 -6.62 1.52
C PHE A 38 5.97 -6.49 2.68
N GLY A 39 6.72 -5.40 2.66
CA GLY A 39 7.55 -4.99 3.79
C GLY A 39 7.24 -3.55 4.15
N ILE A 40 7.02 -3.28 5.42
CA ILE A 40 6.73 -1.92 5.90
C ILE A 40 7.86 -0.92 5.60
N GLY A 41 9.09 -1.40 5.42
CA GLY A 41 10.21 -0.59 4.95
C GLY A 41 10.04 -0.02 3.54
N ALA A 42 9.09 -0.52 2.73
CA ALA A 42 8.70 0.12 1.47
C ALA A 42 7.84 1.36 1.72
N PHE A 43 6.84 1.25 2.59
CA PHE A 43 5.99 2.39 2.99
C PHE A 43 6.80 3.51 3.64
N VAL A 44 7.82 3.14 4.42
CA VAL A 44 8.76 4.12 4.97
C VAL A 44 9.43 4.98 3.89
N LYS A 45 9.73 4.40 2.71
CA LYS A 45 10.37 5.13 1.61
C LYS A 45 9.44 6.15 0.94
N SER A 46 8.13 5.97 1.04
CA SER A 46 7.09 6.83 0.48
C SER A 46 6.15 7.39 1.56
N ILE A 47 6.68 7.58 2.76
CA ILE A 47 5.87 7.93 3.94
C ILE A 47 5.16 9.28 3.79
N SER A 48 5.81 10.24 3.14
CA SER A 48 5.25 11.58 2.89
C SER A 48 4.08 11.50 1.90
N GLU A 49 4.20 10.65 0.89
CA GLU A 49 3.18 10.44 -0.11
C GLU A 49 2.00 9.63 0.43
N ILE A 50 2.25 8.66 1.32
CA ILE A 50 1.20 7.95 2.08
C ILE A 50 0.41 8.92 2.97
N ALA A 51 1.12 9.83 3.64
CA ALA A 51 0.52 10.88 4.44
C ALA A 51 -0.38 11.81 3.60
N GLU A 52 0.01 12.10 2.37
CA GLU A 52 -0.79 12.84 1.40
C GLU A 52 -2.08 12.10 0.99
N VAL A 53 -2.01 10.79 0.72
CA VAL A 53 -3.21 9.96 0.49
C VAL A 53 -4.13 10.03 1.70
N TRP A 54 -3.58 9.91 2.90
CA TRP A 54 -4.35 10.02 4.14
C TRP A 54 -4.98 11.39 4.32
N GLY A 55 -4.25 12.48 4.05
CA GLY A 55 -4.76 13.85 4.10
C GLY A 55 -5.97 14.08 3.18
N ARG A 56 -6.00 13.38 2.03
CA ARG A 56 -7.14 13.35 1.08
C ARG A 56 -8.27 12.41 1.49
N LYS A 57 -8.22 11.83 2.70
CA LYS A 57 -9.14 10.79 3.22
C LYS A 57 -9.15 9.53 2.36
N GLY A 58 -8.03 9.28 1.70
CA GLY A 58 -7.79 8.15 0.84
C GLY A 58 -7.52 6.85 1.58
N ARG A 59 -7.42 5.78 0.80
CA ARG A 59 -7.10 4.43 1.28
C ARG A 59 -6.02 3.78 0.44
N ILE A 60 -5.27 2.91 1.10
CA ILE A 60 -4.32 1.98 0.53
C ILE A 60 -4.92 0.58 0.64
N ARG A 61 -5.14 -0.04 -0.52
CA ARG A 61 -5.70 -1.39 -0.64
C ARG A 61 -4.60 -2.33 -1.12
N LEU A 62 -4.17 -3.21 -0.24
CA LEU A 62 -3.05 -4.12 -0.50
C LEU A 62 -3.54 -5.55 -0.69
N ILE A 63 -3.24 -6.12 -1.85
CA ILE A 63 -3.40 -7.53 -2.14
C ILE A 63 -2.01 -8.19 -2.06
N ILE A 64 -1.87 -9.13 -1.14
CA ILE A 64 -0.66 -9.93 -0.97
C ILE A 64 -0.91 -11.32 -1.56
N SER A 65 0.00 -11.79 -2.40
CA SER A 65 0.09 -13.22 -2.71
C SER A 65 1.33 -13.82 -2.08
N PRO A 66 1.20 -14.42 -0.88
CA PRO A 66 2.32 -14.97 -0.16
C PRO A 66 3.04 -16.02 -1.01
N ALA A 67 4.38 -15.93 -1.06
CA ALA A 67 5.21 -16.92 -1.73
C ALA A 67 5.10 -18.30 -1.07
N ASP A 68 5.47 -19.35 -1.81
CA ASP A 68 5.34 -20.76 -1.39
C ASP A 68 5.92 -21.06 -0.01
N THR A 69 6.98 -20.35 0.38
CA THR A 69 7.71 -20.55 1.62
C THR A 69 7.18 -19.75 2.80
N SER A 70 6.22 -18.86 2.57
CA SER A 70 5.66 -18.04 3.65
C SER A 70 4.72 -18.86 4.52
N ASP A 71 4.72 -18.58 5.83
CA ASP A 71 3.82 -19.24 6.78
C ASP A 71 2.34 -19.07 6.38
N ILE A 72 1.99 -17.93 5.77
CA ILE A 72 0.63 -17.66 5.29
C ILE A 72 0.30 -18.56 4.10
N HIS A 73 1.21 -18.76 3.15
CA HIS A 73 1.00 -19.69 2.05
C HIS A 73 0.81 -21.13 2.56
N ILE A 74 1.70 -21.58 3.44
CA ILE A 74 1.64 -22.93 4.02
C ILE A 74 0.32 -23.14 4.77
N ALA A 75 -0.10 -22.15 5.57
CA ALA A 75 -1.40 -22.15 6.22
C ALA A 75 -2.56 -22.25 5.23
N LEU A 76 -2.53 -21.45 4.18
CA LEU A 76 -3.56 -21.40 3.14
C LEU A 76 -3.65 -22.67 2.30
N LYS A 77 -2.52 -23.35 2.09
CA LYS A 77 -2.43 -24.66 1.47
C LYS A 77 -3.06 -25.73 2.35
N ASN A 78 -2.71 -25.76 3.65
CA ASN A 78 -3.24 -26.73 4.61
C ASN A 78 -4.75 -26.55 4.88
N ALA A 79 -5.27 -25.34 4.70
CA ALA A 79 -6.68 -25.03 4.97
C ALA A 79 -7.70 -25.67 4.02
N SER A 80 -7.29 -26.27 2.89
CA SER A 80 -8.19 -26.81 1.85
C SER A 80 -9.19 -25.75 1.33
N ASN A 81 -10.17 -26.13 0.49
CA ASN A 81 -11.18 -25.21 -0.08
C ASN A 81 -12.21 -24.64 0.92
N ASP A 82 -11.97 -24.79 2.22
CA ASP A 82 -12.84 -24.28 3.28
C ASP A 82 -12.38 -22.87 3.69
N LYS A 83 -13.08 -21.85 3.19
CA LYS A 83 -12.78 -20.43 3.48
C LYS A 83 -12.78 -20.13 4.98
N GLN A 84 -13.62 -20.80 5.76
CA GLN A 84 -13.75 -20.52 7.18
C GLN A 84 -12.56 -21.10 7.97
N LYS A 85 -12.11 -22.30 7.63
CA LYS A 85 -10.86 -22.86 8.17
C LYS A 85 -9.63 -22.07 7.73
N ALA A 86 -9.61 -21.60 6.48
CA ALA A 86 -8.53 -20.75 5.98
C ALA A 86 -8.40 -19.45 6.79
N SER A 87 -9.52 -18.80 7.13
CA SER A 87 -9.52 -17.60 7.96
C SER A 87 -8.87 -17.83 9.33
N THR A 88 -9.24 -18.91 10.04
CA THR A 88 -8.70 -19.21 11.38
C THR A 88 -7.21 -19.50 11.35
N ILE A 89 -6.74 -20.31 10.39
CA ILE A 89 -5.31 -20.65 10.30
C ILE A 89 -4.49 -19.40 9.92
N VAL A 90 -5.01 -18.57 9.00
CA VAL A 90 -4.38 -17.30 8.62
C VAL A 90 -4.34 -16.33 9.80
N GLU A 91 -5.37 -16.27 10.64
CA GLU A 91 -5.35 -15.50 11.89
C GLU A 91 -4.19 -15.90 12.80
N GLU A 92 -4.01 -17.19 13.07
CA GLU A 92 -2.92 -17.67 13.93
C GLU A 92 -1.53 -17.32 13.38
N VAL A 93 -1.36 -17.42 12.05
CA VAL A 93 -0.10 -17.04 11.40
C VAL A 93 0.14 -15.53 11.50
N ILE A 94 -0.89 -14.71 11.27
CA ILE A 94 -0.80 -13.25 11.41
C ILE A 94 -0.45 -12.88 12.84
N GLU A 95 -1.09 -13.49 13.85
CA GLU A 95 -0.78 -13.24 15.25
C GLU A 95 0.68 -13.55 15.59
N LYS A 96 1.20 -14.69 15.11
CA LYS A 96 2.61 -15.05 15.28
C LYS A 96 3.54 -14.05 14.60
N ALA A 97 3.25 -13.65 13.37
CA ALA A 97 4.04 -12.69 12.62
C ALA A 97 4.07 -11.32 13.32
N VAL A 98 2.91 -10.82 13.77
CA VAL A 98 2.81 -9.55 14.51
C VAL A 98 3.58 -9.62 15.82
N ARG A 99 3.49 -10.71 16.59
CA ARG A 99 4.26 -10.89 17.84
C ARG A 99 5.76 -10.88 17.59
N LYS A 100 6.22 -11.56 16.54
CA LYS A 100 7.64 -11.56 16.15
C LYS A 100 8.12 -10.15 15.80
N ILE A 101 7.40 -9.45 14.90
CA ILE A 101 7.75 -8.08 14.51
C ILE A 101 7.71 -7.16 15.73
N ARG A 102 6.78 -7.34 16.68
CA ARG A 102 6.72 -6.54 17.91
C ARG A 102 7.97 -6.69 18.77
N GLY A 103 8.55 -7.89 18.83
CA GLY A 103 9.76 -8.16 19.60
C GLY A 103 11.03 -7.59 18.97
N GLU A 104 11.09 -7.54 17.64
CA GLU A 104 12.27 -7.10 16.88
C GLU A 104 12.19 -5.60 16.49
N HIS A 105 10.98 -5.13 16.17
CA HIS A 105 10.67 -3.83 15.56
C HIS A 105 9.30 -3.28 16.05
N PRO A 106 9.14 -2.95 17.33
CA PRO A 106 7.87 -2.48 17.90
C PRO A 106 7.30 -1.24 17.18
N GLU A 107 8.16 -0.37 16.67
CA GLU A 107 7.80 0.84 15.94
C GLU A 107 7.03 0.54 14.63
N ARG A 108 7.36 -0.58 13.97
CA ARG A 108 6.68 -1.03 12.74
C ARG A 108 5.28 -1.54 13.05
N VAL A 109 5.12 -2.20 14.19
CA VAL A 109 3.80 -2.69 14.65
C VAL A 109 2.88 -1.52 14.97
N GLU A 110 3.42 -0.47 15.61
CA GLU A 110 2.63 0.73 15.92
C GLU A 110 2.22 1.47 14.65
N ALA A 111 3.13 1.66 13.68
CA ALA A 111 2.78 2.28 12.40
C ALA A 111 1.66 1.49 11.69
N LEU A 112 1.78 0.15 11.61
CA LEU A 112 0.73 -0.69 11.03
C LEU A 112 -0.60 -0.55 11.78
N LYS A 113 -0.57 -0.54 13.12
CA LYS A 113 -1.75 -0.35 13.97
C LYS A 113 -2.47 0.94 13.63
N GLN A 114 -1.74 2.03 13.48
CA GLN A 114 -2.30 3.35 13.18
C GLN A 114 -2.93 3.38 11.78
N MET A 115 -2.26 2.81 10.78
CA MET A 115 -2.83 2.72 9.42
C MET A 115 -4.14 1.91 9.40
N ILE A 116 -4.22 0.80 10.12
CA ILE A 116 -5.44 -0.03 10.22
C ILE A 116 -6.54 0.67 11.04
N LEU A 117 -6.17 1.30 12.16
CA LEU A 117 -7.10 1.99 13.06
C LEU A 117 -7.82 3.13 12.34
N HIS A 118 -7.07 3.91 11.57
CA HIS A 118 -7.57 5.07 10.82
C HIS A 118 -8.11 4.73 9.42
N GLN A 119 -8.30 3.44 9.10
CA GLN A 119 -8.83 2.97 7.80
C GLN A 119 -7.99 3.42 6.59
N LEU A 120 -6.70 3.71 6.80
CA LEU A 120 -5.76 4.02 5.74
C LEU A 120 -5.31 2.77 5.01
N LEU A 121 -5.19 1.63 5.69
CA LEU A 121 -4.74 0.36 5.08
C LEU A 121 -5.80 -0.74 5.20
N GLU A 122 -6.05 -1.42 4.09
CA GLU A 122 -6.83 -2.66 4.02
C GLU A 122 -6.01 -3.73 3.32
N VAL A 123 -6.08 -4.99 3.80
CA VAL A 123 -5.24 -6.08 3.31
C VAL A 123 -6.08 -7.31 2.96
N VAL A 124 -5.85 -7.84 1.76
CA VAL A 124 -6.41 -9.08 1.23
C VAL A 124 -5.27 -10.02 0.87
N VAL A 125 -5.43 -11.31 1.16
CA VAL A 125 -4.53 -12.35 0.67
C VAL A 125 -5.19 -13.10 -0.48
N VAL A 126 -4.42 -13.36 -1.55
CA VAL A 126 -4.86 -14.12 -2.72
C VAL A 126 -4.11 -15.43 -2.83
N LYS A 127 -4.83 -16.51 -3.17
CA LYS A 127 -4.26 -17.79 -3.60
C LYS A 127 -4.95 -18.30 -4.87
N PRO A 128 -4.30 -19.12 -5.70
CA PRO A 128 -4.98 -19.79 -6.81
C PRO A 128 -6.12 -20.70 -6.34
N LYS A 129 -7.18 -20.80 -7.16
CA LYS A 129 -8.33 -21.69 -6.92
C LYS A 129 -8.00 -23.16 -7.16
N ILE A 130 -7.13 -23.43 -8.13
CA ILE A 130 -6.82 -24.78 -8.61
C ILE A 130 -5.31 -24.96 -8.59
N GLY A 131 -4.88 -26.12 -8.06
CA GLY A 131 -3.49 -26.51 -8.02
C GLY A 131 -2.67 -25.82 -6.93
N GLU A 132 -1.37 -26.09 -6.97
CA GLU A 132 -0.39 -25.67 -5.97
C GLU A 132 0.45 -24.47 -6.46
N GLY A 133 -0.03 -23.76 -7.49
CA GLY A 133 0.68 -22.62 -8.05
C GLY A 133 0.67 -21.40 -7.12
N ILE A 134 1.44 -20.38 -7.49
CA ILE A 134 1.42 -19.06 -6.85
C ILE A 134 0.76 -18.02 -7.73
N PHE A 135 0.08 -17.06 -7.10
CA PHE A 135 -0.30 -15.83 -7.78
C PHE A 135 0.91 -14.87 -7.77
N HIS A 136 1.56 -14.68 -8.93
CA HIS A 136 2.84 -13.95 -9.00
C HIS A 136 2.73 -12.57 -9.64
N SER A 137 1.52 -12.03 -9.80
CA SER A 137 1.32 -10.72 -10.41
C SER A 137 1.79 -9.59 -9.50
N LYS A 138 2.38 -8.54 -10.09
CA LYS A 138 2.85 -7.33 -9.40
C LYS A 138 2.44 -6.13 -10.21
N PHE A 139 1.48 -5.39 -9.68
CA PHE A 139 1.03 -4.16 -10.31
C PHE A 139 0.42 -3.24 -9.27
N ALA A 140 0.13 -2.03 -9.69
CA ALA A 140 -0.44 -1.00 -8.86
C ALA A 140 -1.44 -0.18 -9.69
N VAL A 141 -2.44 0.40 -9.02
CA VAL A 141 -3.33 1.39 -9.61
C VAL A 141 -3.37 2.61 -8.71
N TYR A 142 -2.92 3.74 -9.26
CA TYR A 142 -2.91 5.03 -8.61
C TYR A 142 -4.14 5.80 -9.06
N HIS A 143 -5.07 6.09 -8.15
CA HIS A 143 -6.31 6.81 -8.48
C HIS A 143 -6.04 8.31 -8.38
N ILE A 144 -5.70 8.91 -9.51
CA ILE A 144 -5.20 10.28 -9.59
C ILE A 144 -6.32 11.26 -9.23
N SER A 145 -6.02 12.14 -8.28
CA SER A 145 -6.97 13.11 -7.78
C SER A 145 -7.41 14.09 -8.86
N SER A 146 -8.63 14.58 -8.71
CA SER A 146 -9.18 15.61 -9.59
C SER A 146 -8.43 16.94 -9.50
N ASP A 147 -7.78 17.22 -8.36
CA ASP A 147 -6.96 18.41 -8.14
C ASP A 147 -5.52 18.29 -8.65
N SER A 148 -5.09 17.07 -9.03
CA SER A 148 -3.75 16.82 -9.56
C SER A 148 -3.58 17.41 -10.95
N ASN A 149 -2.38 17.95 -11.20
CA ASN A 149 -1.94 18.42 -12.51
C ASN A 149 -1.72 17.26 -13.51
N ILE A 150 -1.57 16.02 -13.02
CA ILE A 150 -1.47 14.82 -13.85
C ILE A 150 -2.82 14.56 -14.53
N GLY A 151 -2.80 14.48 -15.87
CA GLY A 151 -4.01 14.39 -16.67
C GLY A 151 -4.89 15.64 -16.61
N SER A 152 -4.28 16.83 -16.47
CA SER A 152 -5.00 18.13 -16.44
C SER A 152 -5.73 18.48 -17.74
N ASN A 153 -5.42 17.78 -18.84
CA ASN A 153 -6.14 17.86 -20.11
C ASN A 153 -7.50 17.14 -20.10
N ILE A 154 -7.86 16.47 -19.00
CA ILE A 154 -9.08 15.69 -18.88
C ILE A 154 -10.17 16.49 -18.16
N GLY A 155 -11.39 16.43 -18.71
CA GLY A 155 -12.55 17.11 -18.14
C GLY A 155 -12.88 16.66 -16.73
N ALA A 156 -13.40 17.59 -15.92
CA ALA A 156 -13.85 17.31 -14.57
C ALA A 156 -14.89 16.17 -14.54
N GLY A 157 -14.82 15.32 -13.52
CA GLY A 157 -15.74 14.19 -13.32
C GLY A 157 -15.35 12.89 -14.04
N VAL A 158 -14.27 12.88 -14.84
CA VAL A 158 -13.71 11.64 -15.40
C VAL A 158 -12.75 11.02 -14.39
N SER A 159 -12.94 9.73 -14.08
CA SER A 159 -12.01 8.99 -13.23
C SER A 159 -10.65 8.85 -13.91
N LYS A 160 -9.61 9.37 -13.25
CA LYS A 160 -8.22 9.30 -13.69
C LYS A 160 -7.50 8.24 -12.86
N TYR A 161 -6.83 7.31 -13.53
CA TYR A 161 -5.93 6.39 -12.85
C TYR A 161 -4.74 6.02 -13.72
N VAL A 162 -3.63 5.67 -13.07
CA VAL A 162 -2.45 5.13 -13.72
C VAL A 162 -2.25 3.71 -13.22
N ALA A 163 -2.28 2.74 -14.13
CA ALA A 163 -1.84 1.38 -13.83
C ALA A 163 -0.34 1.27 -14.04
N VAL A 164 0.37 0.69 -13.07
CA VAL A 164 1.80 0.42 -13.15
C VAL A 164 2.02 -1.06 -13.00
N HIS A 165 2.72 -1.67 -13.94
CA HIS A 165 3.06 -3.09 -13.91
C HIS A 165 4.56 -3.27 -14.10
N GLY A 166 5.14 -4.22 -13.36
CA GLY A 166 6.58 -4.42 -13.33
C GLY A 166 7.03 -5.62 -12.51
N SER A 167 8.34 -5.78 -12.36
CA SER A 167 8.95 -6.85 -11.56
C SER A 167 9.04 -6.53 -10.06
N PHE A 168 8.88 -5.25 -9.69
CA PHE A 168 9.15 -4.76 -8.34
C PHE A 168 8.06 -5.14 -7.33
N ASN A 169 8.49 -5.65 -6.18
CA ASN A 169 7.63 -5.87 -5.02
C ASN A 169 7.52 -4.63 -4.13
N GLU A 170 6.55 -4.63 -3.21
CA GLU A 170 6.38 -3.58 -2.20
C GLU A 170 7.37 -3.81 -1.02
N THR A 171 8.67 -3.74 -1.31
CA THR A 171 9.75 -4.00 -0.35
C THR A 171 10.88 -2.97 -0.45
N SER A 172 11.70 -2.85 0.59
CA SER A 172 12.85 -1.93 0.56
C SER A 172 13.83 -2.21 -0.58
N PRO A 173 14.19 -3.48 -0.91
CA PRO A 173 15.03 -3.77 -2.08
C PRO A 173 14.33 -3.46 -3.42
N GLY A 174 13.02 -3.72 -3.54
CA GLY A 174 12.24 -3.43 -4.76
C GLY A 174 12.18 -1.94 -5.11
N TYR A 175 12.24 -1.07 -4.11
CA TYR A 175 12.40 0.38 -4.28
C TYR A 175 13.83 0.87 -3.99
N GLY A 176 14.83 0.01 -4.16
CA GLY A 176 16.22 0.31 -3.82
C GLY A 176 17.19 -0.35 -4.78
N ASP A 177 17.96 -1.30 -4.26
CA ASP A 177 19.11 -1.87 -4.98
C ASP A 177 18.76 -2.90 -6.05
N ASN A 178 17.52 -3.41 -6.07
CA ASN A 178 17.10 -4.31 -7.14
C ASN A 178 17.14 -3.60 -8.49
N VAL A 179 17.48 -4.34 -9.53
CA VAL A 179 17.21 -3.91 -10.91
C VAL A 179 15.81 -4.41 -11.27
N GLU A 180 14.97 -3.48 -11.70
CA GLU A 180 13.54 -3.67 -11.84
C GLU A 180 13.06 -3.03 -13.16
N ASP A 181 12.00 -3.61 -13.71
CA ASP A 181 11.28 -3.07 -14.86
C ASP A 181 9.93 -2.54 -14.42
N ALA A 182 9.52 -1.39 -14.95
CA ALA A 182 8.18 -0.84 -14.78
C ALA A 182 7.64 -0.23 -16.06
N SER A 183 6.34 -0.37 -16.27
CA SER A 183 5.58 0.29 -17.33
C SER A 183 4.37 1.00 -16.74
N THR A 184 4.04 2.19 -17.26
CA THR A 184 2.91 3.00 -16.80
C THR A 184 1.87 3.17 -17.90
N HIS A 185 0.60 2.99 -17.53
CA HIS A 185 -0.54 3.01 -18.45
C HIS A 185 -1.63 3.92 -17.88
N ARG A 186 -1.89 5.03 -18.56
CA ARG A 186 -2.84 6.08 -18.13
C ARG A 186 -4.24 5.76 -18.64
N SER A 187 -5.25 5.93 -17.79
CA SER A 187 -6.66 5.69 -18.14
C SER A 187 -7.25 6.69 -19.14
N TRP A 188 -6.56 7.80 -19.40
CA TRP A 188 -7.04 8.86 -20.28
C TRP A 188 -6.28 8.95 -21.61
N GLU A 189 -5.22 8.16 -21.78
CA GLU A 189 -4.46 8.09 -23.01
C GLU A 189 -5.00 6.95 -23.88
N SER A 190 -5.53 7.26 -25.06
CA SER A 190 -6.19 6.27 -25.93
C SER A 190 -5.31 5.05 -26.24
N GLY A 191 -4.01 5.22 -26.41
CA GLY A 191 -3.07 4.12 -26.67
C GLY A 191 -2.64 3.31 -25.44
N GLN A 192 -3.10 3.70 -24.24
CA GLN A 192 -2.76 3.04 -22.96
C GLN A 192 -4.01 2.54 -22.23
N PHE A 193 -5.19 3.04 -22.61
CA PHE A 193 -6.45 2.81 -21.91
C PHE A 193 -6.78 1.33 -21.72
N ASP A 194 -6.67 0.51 -22.76
CA ASP A 194 -7.06 -0.90 -22.67
C ASP A 194 -6.19 -1.67 -21.66
N VAL A 195 -4.89 -1.37 -21.61
CA VAL A 195 -3.97 -1.98 -20.64
C VAL A 195 -4.25 -1.46 -19.23
N ALA A 196 -4.45 -0.14 -19.09
CA ALA A 196 -4.81 0.46 -17.80
C ALA A 196 -6.09 -0.16 -17.24
N LYS A 197 -7.13 -0.26 -18.09
CA LYS A 197 -8.42 -0.87 -17.78
C LYS A 197 -8.28 -2.33 -17.40
N ALA A 198 -7.47 -3.10 -18.11
CA ALA A 198 -7.24 -4.51 -17.78
C ALA A 198 -6.70 -4.69 -16.35
N PHE A 199 -5.69 -3.90 -15.95
CA PHE A 199 -5.15 -3.97 -14.58
C PHE A 199 -6.13 -3.46 -13.53
N LYS A 200 -6.89 -2.39 -13.82
CA LYS A 200 -7.93 -1.89 -12.92
C LYS A 200 -9.01 -2.94 -12.65
N LEU A 201 -9.54 -3.55 -13.71
CA LEU A 201 -10.54 -4.61 -13.61
C LEU A 201 -9.97 -5.82 -12.89
N ARG A 202 -8.72 -6.20 -13.20
CA ARG A 202 -8.04 -7.30 -12.51
C ARG A 202 -7.91 -7.04 -11.01
N PHE A 203 -7.58 -5.83 -10.60
CA PHE A 203 -7.57 -5.46 -9.19
C PHE A 203 -8.95 -5.65 -8.56
N ASP A 204 -10.00 -5.11 -9.19
CA ASP A 204 -11.36 -5.17 -8.66
C ASP A 204 -11.89 -6.60 -8.57
N GLU A 205 -11.58 -7.47 -9.54
CA GLU A 205 -11.93 -8.90 -9.50
C GLU A 205 -11.28 -9.61 -8.31
N LEU A 206 -10.00 -9.33 -8.05
CA LEU A 206 -9.29 -9.91 -6.93
C LEU A 206 -9.81 -9.33 -5.61
N TRP A 207 -9.92 -8.02 -5.51
CA TRP A 207 -10.36 -7.33 -4.29
C TRP A 207 -11.75 -7.79 -3.83
N ASN A 208 -12.67 -7.97 -4.78
CA ASN A 208 -14.05 -8.37 -4.50
C ASN A 208 -14.30 -9.89 -4.60
N ASP A 209 -13.25 -10.71 -4.77
CA ASP A 209 -13.34 -12.17 -4.88
C ASP A 209 -14.23 -12.68 -6.05
N PHE A 210 -14.24 -11.95 -7.16
CA PHE A 210 -14.93 -12.33 -8.40
C PHE A 210 -14.03 -13.02 -9.42
N SER A 211 -12.73 -13.09 -9.15
CA SER A 211 -11.77 -13.74 -10.02
C SER A 211 -12.07 -15.22 -10.21
N ASN A 212 -12.02 -15.72 -11.45
CA ASN A 212 -12.28 -17.13 -11.75
C ASN A 212 -11.12 -18.07 -11.41
N ASP A 213 -9.90 -17.55 -11.27
CA ASP A 213 -8.67 -18.33 -11.09
C ASP A 213 -8.08 -18.28 -9.67
N SER A 214 -8.64 -17.45 -8.79
CA SER A 214 -8.10 -17.15 -7.47
C SER A 214 -9.20 -17.01 -6.42
N VAL A 215 -8.83 -17.27 -5.17
CA VAL A 215 -9.63 -17.02 -3.98
C VAL A 215 -8.97 -15.89 -3.20
N SER A 216 -9.78 -14.89 -2.88
CA SER A 216 -9.39 -13.75 -2.07
C SER A 216 -9.93 -13.88 -0.65
N ILE A 217 -9.06 -13.67 0.32
CA ILE A 217 -9.34 -13.80 1.74
C ILE A 217 -8.99 -12.45 2.39
N PRO A 218 -9.98 -11.63 2.75
CA PRO A 218 -9.73 -10.40 3.50
C PRO A 218 -9.14 -10.72 4.88
N ILE A 219 -8.03 -10.08 5.23
CA ILE A 219 -7.31 -10.32 6.50
C ILE A 219 -7.20 -9.07 7.38
N THR A 220 -7.73 -7.92 6.96
CA THR A 220 -7.72 -6.67 7.74
C THR A 220 -8.27 -6.87 9.16
N ALA A 221 -9.34 -7.65 9.32
CA ALA A 221 -9.93 -7.95 10.63
C ALA A 221 -9.02 -8.84 11.50
N SER A 222 -8.38 -9.83 10.89
CA SER A 222 -7.37 -10.70 11.53
C SER A 222 -6.18 -9.88 12.02
N ILE A 223 -5.67 -8.95 11.19
CA ILE A 223 -4.60 -8.01 11.56
C ILE A 223 -5.06 -7.12 12.71
N ARG A 224 -6.27 -6.57 12.65
CA ARG A 224 -6.84 -5.72 13.71
C ARG A 224 -6.87 -6.44 15.07
N LYS A 225 -7.31 -7.70 15.07
CA LYS A 225 -7.32 -8.57 16.25
C LYS A 225 -5.92 -8.86 16.77
N ALA A 226 -4.99 -9.23 15.88
CA ALA A 226 -3.58 -9.48 16.24
C ALA A 226 -2.85 -8.24 16.80
N LEU A 227 -3.29 -7.04 16.41
CA LEU A 227 -2.79 -5.76 16.91
C LEU A 227 -3.50 -5.29 18.18
N GLU A 228 -4.42 -6.09 18.73
CA GLU A 228 -5.20 -5.80 19.94
C GLU A 228 -5.97 -4.47 19.84
N ILE A 229 -6.46 -4.14 18.64
CA ILE A 229 -7.30 -2.96 18.43
C ILE A 229 -8.72 -3.30 18.89
N VAL A 230 -9.15 -2.72 20.02
CA VAL A 230 -10.45 -2.99 20.64
C VAL A 230 -11.60 -2.45 19.78
N PRO A 231 -12.63 -3.25 19.46
CA PRO A 231 -13.83 -2.75 18.80
C PRO A 231 -14.71 -2.00 19.83
N GLY A 232 -14.78 -0.67 19.72
CA GLY A 232 -15.87 0.09 20.34
C GLY A 232 -15.56 0.79 21.67
N THR A 233 -14.67 1.77 21.65
CA THR A 233 -14.80 2.92 22.56
C THR A 233 -14.83 4.19 21.72
N SER A 234 -16.05 4.67 21.49
CA SER A 234 -16.32 6.06 21.13
C SER A 234 -15.64 7.06 22.10
N GLY A 235 -15.21 6.59 23.28
CA GLY A 235 -14.40 7.34 24.25
C GLY A 235 -12.87 7.24 24.10
N GLU A 236 -12.31 6.33 23.28
CA GLU A 236 -10.89 6.37 22.87
C GLU A 236 -10.69 7.19 21.59
N LEU A 237 -11.74 7.41 20.79
CA LEU A 237 -11.74 8.49 19.79
C LEU A 237 -11.57 9.89 20.43
N GLU A 238 -11.95 10.03 21.70
CA GLU A 238 -11.84 11.28 22.48
C GLU A 238 -10.53 11.36 23.30
N ARG A 239 -9.80 10.23 23.48
CA ARG A 239 -8.55 10.18 24.27
C ARG A 239 -7.30 9.76 23.49
N SER A 240 -7.42 9.23 22.29
CA SER A 240 -6.32 9.38 21.34
C SER A 240 -6.27 10.86 21.01
N LYS A 241 -5.27 11.57 21.54
CA LYS A 241 -4.84 12.81 20.89
C LYS A 241 -4.77 12.50 19.41
N GLN A 242 -5.52 13.24 18.58
CA GLN A 242 -5.59 13.13 17.12
C GLN A 242 -4.25 12.60 16.61
N PHE A 243 -4.16 11.31 16.27
CA PHE A 243 -2.96 10.78 15.64
C PHE A 243 -2.92 11.41 14.25
N THR A 244 -2.09 12.43 14.14
CA THR A 244 -1.96 13.25 12.96
C THR A 244 -1.01 12.61 11.97
N VAL A 245 -1.00 13.14 10.75
CA VAL A 245 0.07 12.83 9.81
C VAL A 245 1.45 13.17 10.40
N GLU A 246 1.58 14.20 11.24
CA GLU A 246 2.83 14.50 11.93
C GLU A 246 3.23 13.38 12.88
N ASP A 247 2.29 12.81 13.64
CA ASP A 247 2.57 11.66 14.49
C ASP A 247 3.02 10.45 13.67
N PHE A 248 2.34 10.15 12.55
CA PHE A 248 2.75 9.06 11.63
C PHE A 248 4.18 9.24 11.11
N LEU A 249 4.52 10.45 10.68
CA LEU A 249 5.87 10.79 10.20
C LEU A 249 6.91 10.69 11.33
N ASP A 250 6.59 11.21 12.53
CA ASP A 250 7.45 11.14 13.71
C ASP A 250 7.70 9.69 14.17
N TYR A 251 6.69 8.81 14.10
CA TYR A 251 6.86 7.40 14.48
C TYR A 251 7.71 6.63 13.48
N THR A 252 7.43 6.82 12.19
CA THR A 252 8.14 6.09 11.15
C THR A 252 9.60 6.54 11.00
N SER A 253 9.91 7.79 11.37
CA SER A 253 11.28 8.29 11.46
C SER A 253 12.22 7.49 12.35
N GLN A 254 11.66 6.77 13.33
CA GLN A 254 12.43 6.01 14.33
C GLN A 254 12.79 4.58 13.84
N ILE A 255 12.27 4.15 12.68
CA ILE A 255 12.59 2.84 12.09
C ILE A 255 14.05 2.83 11.60
N PRO A 256 14.93 1.92 12.07
CA PRO A 256 16.30 1.81 11.56
C PRO A 256 16.30 1.60 10.04
N HIS A 257 17.20 2.31 9.33
CA HIS A 257 17.19 2.62 7.88
C HIS A 257 16.37 3.85 7.44
N CYS A 258 15.73 4.57 8.37
CA CYS A 258 15.32 5.98 8.22
C CYS A 258 16.49 6.93 8.54
N SER A 259 17.63 6.79 7.88
CA SER A 259 18.70 7.79 8.00
C SER A 259 18.28 9.06 7.25
N GLY A 260 17.45 9.90 7.89
CA GLY A 260 17.04 11.18 7.33
C GLY A 260 15.94 11.93 8.07
N PHE A 261 15.26 11.33 9.05
CA PHE A 261 14.19 12.04 9.76
C PHE A 261 14.48 12.07 11.27
N SER A 262 14.80 13.25 11.77
CA SER A 262 14.68 13.60 13.18
C SER A 262 14.22 15.06 13.24
N LYS A 263 13.55 15.48 14.32
CA LYS A 263 13.24 16.90 14.58
C LYS A 263 14.48 17.81 14.59
N SER A 264 15.67 17.22 14.60
CA SER A 264 16.98 17.87 14.60
C SER A 264 17.72 17.83 13.24
N VAL A 265 17.13 17.25 12.18
CA VAL A 265 17.73 17.21 10.84
C VAL A 265 16.84 17.93 9.81
N TRP A 266 17.50 18.65 8.91
CA TRP A 266 16.93 19.48 7.85
C TRP A 266 15.96 18.67 6.97
N LEU A 267 14.67 19.02 7.01
CA LEU A 267 13.68 18.52 6.06
C LEU A 267 14.04 19.03 4.66
N MET A 268 14.00 18.17 3.64
CA MET A 268 14.06 18.66 2.26
C MET A 268 12.85 19.59 2.03
N PRO A 269 12.98 20.69 1.25
CA PRO A 269 11.93 21.71 1.14
C PRO A 269 10.53 21.17 0.81
N HIS A 270 10.45 20.08 0.02
CA HIS A 270 9.18 19.42 -0.30
C HIS A 270 8.60 18.65 0.90
N GLN A 271 9.41 17.95 1.69
CA GLN A 271 8.98 17.23 2.89
C GLN A 271 8.49 18.20 3.98
N ALA A 272 9.14 19.35 4.12
CA ALA A 272 8.67 20.43 4.97
C ALA A 272 7.33 20.99 4.49
N ALA A 273 7.20 21.25 3.18
CA ALA A 273 5.96 21.75 2.59
C ALA A 273 4.78 20.79 2.77
N VAL A 274 5.01 19.47 2.62
CA VAL A 274 3.99 18.43 2.86
C VAL A 274 3.62 18.34 4.33
N ALA A 275 4.59 18.32 5.25
CA ALA A 275 4.31 18.37 6.68
C ALA A 275 3.42 19.59 6.98
N PHE A 276 3.86 20.80 6.63
CA PHE A 276 3.10 22.04 6.89
C PHE A 276 1.74 22.14 6.18
N SER A 277 1.55 21.51 5.02
CA SER A 277 0.27 21.52 4.31
C SER A 277 -0.74 20.58 4.96
N VAL A 278 -0.27 19.43 5.47
CA VAL A 278 -1.13 18.41 6.09
C VAL A 278 -1.40 18.70 7.56
N SER A 279 -0.49 19.34 8.31
CA SER A 279 -0.72 19.78 9.71
C SER A 279 -1.85 20.80 9.86
N LYS A 280 -2.19 21.51 8.77
CA LYS A 280 -3.29 22.48 8.75
C LYS A 280 -4.67 21.81 8.68
N PHE A 281 -4.72 20.52 8.34
CA PHE A 281 -5.94 19.75 8.33
C PHE A 281 -6.19 19.17 9.72
N LYS A 282 -7.14 19.75 10.45
CA LYS A 282 -7.76 19.05 11.58
C LYS A 282 -8.75 18.03 11.01
N PRO A 283 -8.55 16.72 11.23
CA PRO A 283 -9.60 15.76 10.94
C PRO A 283 -10.80 16.09 11.83
N VAL A 284 -11.93 16.39 11.19
CA VAL A 284 -13.25 16.45 11.82
C VAL A 284 -13.75 15.02 12.00
#